data_AF-A0A9W7Z0N2-F1
#
_entry.id   AF-A0A9W7Z0N2-F1
#
_cell.length_a   1.000
_cell.length_b   1.000
_cell.length_c   1.000
_cell.angle_alpha   90.00
_cell.angle_beta   90.00
_cell.angle_gamma   90.00
#
_symmetry.space_group_name_H-M   'P 1'
#
loop_
_entity.id
_entity.type
_entity.pdbx_description
1 polymer ?
#
loop_
_entity_poly.entity_id
_entity_poly.type
_entity_poly.pdbx_seq_one_letter_code
_entity_poly.pdbx_strand_id
1 'polypeptide(L)'
;MSSPLSSSSSSPGRRHTSPPLRSALVREEFDELLESEVFIDVNKLRKCARHGIPEELRGEVWKYLLGVEKSDRSNEFTQRRARYESYREIDKENVEVSKRVRGEANRYLVRTKKEELLDPHTAPAIFEAVICAYLNCNNHVDYSPALVQICAPFVITMKAEYDVYSCFERLVDILSESSLASNTNKRVAQFLSYFRTLLPDLYNYFEEEELDVGEWASSWLRNLLAKELPTSCVLALWDVYFAQPDFIEFHPFVCLAILQHLKDSLEDLEQSEIRSMLLRLPKMNMLRIVSQAHNIRSEIQTRYGSTAASRPL
;
A
#
# COMPACT_ATOMS: atom_id res chain seq x y z
N MET A 1 -41.78 -39.15 37.86
CA MET A 1 -41.49 -39.21 36.41
C MET A 1 -41.86 -37.85 35.85
N SER A 2 -40.87 -36.97 35.73
CA SER A 2 -41.08 -35.57 35.34
C SER A 2 -40.00 -35.22 34.31
N SER A 3 -40.40 -35.11 33.04
CA SER A 3 -39.54 -34.69 31.94
C SER A 3 -39.64 -33.18 31.78
N PRO A 4 -38.53 -32.43 31.65
CA PRO A 4 -38.57 -31.01 31.35
C PRO A 4 -38.53 -30.73 29.83
N LEU A 5 -39.23 -29.66 29.47
CA LEU A 5 -39.35 -29.07 28.14
C LEU A 5 -38.00 -28.59 27.60
N SER A 6 -37.70 -28.94 26.35
CA SER A 6 -36.58 -28.43 25.57
C SER A 6 -36.86 -27.02 25.04
N SER A 7 -36.08 -26.04 25.47
CA SER A 7 -36.05 -24.69 24.88
C SER A 7 -35.03 -24.65 23.74
N SER A 8 -35.50 -24.53 22.50
CA SER A 8 -34.68 -24.25 21.33
C SER A 8 -34.34 -22.76 21.28
N SER A 9 -33.09 -22.42 21.61
CA SER A 9 -32.53 -21.09 21.39
C SER A 9 -32.14 -20.92 19.93
N SER A 10 -32.96 -20.22 19.15
CA SER A 10 -32.63 -19.77 17.80
C SER A 10 -31.64 -18.61 17.83
N SER A 11 -30.45 -18.83 17.29
CA SER A 11 -29.39 -17.83 17.12
C SER A 11 -29.85 -16.67 16.23
N PRO A 12 -29.49 -15.40 16.52
CA PRO A 12 -29.84 -14.28 15.66
C PRO A 12 -28.97 -14.30 14.39
N GLY A 13 -29.63 -14.44 13.24
CA GLY A 13 -29.00 -14.43 11.93
C GLY A 13 -28.24 -13.13 11.65
N ARG A 14 -27.06 -13.28 11.02
CA ARG A 14 -26.28 -12.18 10.45
C ARG A 14 -27.17 -11.34 9.54
N ARG A 15 -27.38 -10.07 9.90
CA ARG A 15 -27.98 -9.09 8.98
C ARG A 15 -26.95 -8.76 7.90
N HIS A 16 -27.11 -9.36 6.72
CA HIS A 16 -26.48 -8.85 5.52
C HIS A 16 -27.18 -7.53 5.15
N THR A 17 -26.58 -6.41 5.52
CA THR A 17 -26.99 -5.11 4.99
C THR A 17 -26.58 -5.04 3.54
N SER A 18 -27.55 -4.90 2.63
CA SER A 18 -27.29 -4.67 1.21
C SER A 18 -26.36 -3.48 1.04
N PRO A 19 -25.32 -3.57 0.19
CA PRO A 19 -24.41 -2.46 -0.03
C PRO A 19 -25.18 -1.26 -0.64
N PRO A 20 -24.80 -0.01 -0.32
CA PRO A 20 -25.39 1.17 -0.94
C PRO A 20 -25.35 1.09 -2.48
N LEU A 21 -26.38 1.61 -3.16
CA LEU A 21 -26.53 1.52 -4.63
C LEU A 21 -25.25 1.92 -5.40
N ARG A 22 -24.55 2.97 -4.96
CA ARG A 22 -23.30 3.41 -5.59
C ARG A 22 -22.17 2.38 -5.46
N SER A 23 -22.05 1.68 -4.33
CA SER A 23 -21.05 0.62 -4.17
C SER A 23 -21.41 -0.66 -4.94
N ALA A 24 -22.71 -0.91 -5.17
CA ALA A 24 -23.15 -2.02 -6.02
C ALA A 24 -22.78 -1.75 -7.49
N LEU A 25 -23.05 -0.55 -8.01
CA LEU A 25 -22.68 -0.17 -9.37
C LEU A 25 -21.17 -0.20 -9.62
N VAL A 26 -20.36 0.30 -8.68
CA VAL A 26 -18.90 0.23 -8.80
C VAL A 26 -18.42 -1.22 -8.83
N ARG A 27 -19.05 -2.11 -8.05
CA ARG A 27 -18.72 -3.53 -8.05
C ARG A 27 -19.08 -4.20 -9.37
N GLU A 28 -20.26 -3.93 -9.92
CA GLU A 28 -20.72 -4.46 -11.22
C GLU A 28 -19.72 -4.11 -12.33
N GLU A 29 -19.19 -2.88 -12.37
CA GLU A 29 -18.15 -2.50 -13.34
C GLU A 29 -16.87 -3.37 -13.25
N PHE A 30 -16.43 -3.72 -12.03
CA PHE A 30 -15.26 -4.59 -11.86
C PHE A 30 -15.58 -6.04 -12.24
N ASP A 31 -16.75 -6.55 -11.85
CA ASP A 31 -17.18 -7.92 -12.15
C ASP A 31 -17.28 -8.10 -13.68
N GLU A 32 -17.92 -7.16 -14.40
CA GLU A 32 -17.99 -7.17 -15.87
C GLU A 32 -16.59 -7.21 -16.53
N LEU A 33 -15.63 -6.45 -16.00
CA LEU A 33 -14.26 -6.44 -16.53
C LEU A 33 -13.51 -7.74 -16.27
N LEU A 34 -13.70 -8.35 -15.09
CA LEU A 34 -12.99 -9.56 -14.66
C LEU A 34 -13.63 -10.85 -15.21
N GLU A 35 -14.91 -10.82 -15.57
CA GLU A 35 -15.63 -11.95 -16.18
C GLU A 35 -15.29 -12.14 -17.67
N SER A 36 -14.63 -11.17 -18.31
CA SER A 36 -14.17 -11.32 -19.69
C SER A 36 -13.23 -12.52 -19.85
N GLU A 37 -13.63 -13.50 -20.66
CA GLU A 37 -12.91 -14.79 -20.81
C GLU A 37 -11.60 -14.66 -21.60
N VAL A 38 -11.54 -13.72 -22.56
CA VAL A 38 -10.41 -13.63 -23.50
C VAL A 38 -9.46 -12.51 -23.15
N PHE A 39 -10.00 -11.34 -22.77
CA PHE A 39 -9.19 -10.13 -22.63
C PHE A 39 -9.71 -9.19 -21.55
N ILE A 40 -8.85 -8.81 -20.63
CA ILE A 40 -9.15 -7.83 -19.58
C ILE A 40 -8.64 -6.46 -20.01
N ASP A 41 -9.57 -5.49 -20.08
CA ASP A 41 -9.24 -4.09 -20.36
C ASP A 41 -8.61 -3.43 -19.12
N VAL A 42 -7.29 -3.56 -19.01
CA VAL A 42 -6.50 -2.99 -17.92
C VAL A 42 -6.63 -1.47 -17.87
N ASN A 43 -6.88 -0.79 -18.99
CA ASN A 43 -7.07 0.67 -18.99
C ASN A 43 -8.39 1.07 -18.35
N LYS A 44 -9.47 0.31 -18.59
CA LYS A 44 -10.73 0.49 -17.85
C LYS A 44 -10.57 0.14 -16.38
N LEU A 45 -9.89 -0.97 -16.05
CA LEU A 45 -9.59 -1.31 -14.65
C LEU A 45 -8.84 -0.18 -13.93
N ARG A 46 -7.84 0.42 -14.58
CA ARG A 46 -7.11 1.60 -14.05
C ARG A 46 -8.06 2.78 -13.82
N LYS A 47 -9.02 3.04 -14.70
CA LYS A 47 -9.99 4.14 -14.51
C LYS A 47 -10.92 3.91 -13.33
N CYS A 48 -11.45 2.69 -13.18
CA CYS A 48 -12.32 2.34 -12.06
C CYS A 48 -11.55 2.38 -10.73
N ALA A 49 -10.36 1.75 -10.67
CA ALA A 49 -9.53 1.63 -9.47
C ALA A 49 -9.07 2.97 -8.86
N ARG A 50 -9.01 4.06 -9.65
CA ARG A 50 -8.73 5.42 -9.14
C ARG A 50 -9.74 5.91 -8.08
N HIS A 51 -10.92 5.31 -8.05
CA HIS A 51 -11.99 5.65 -7.10
C HIS A 51 -12.08 4.66 -5.93
N GLY A 52 -11.12 3.74 -5.83
CA GLY A 52 -11.09 2.66 -4.85
C GLY A 52 -11.61 1.33 -5.41
N ILE A 53 -11.14 0.23 -4.85
CA ILE A 53 -11.52 -1.13 -5.25
C ILE A 53 -12.31 -1.80 -4.12
N PRO A 54 -13.42 -2.52 -4.41
CA PRO A 54 -14.10 -3.36 -3.43
C PRO A 54 -13.14 -4.34 -2.74
N GLU A 55 -13.32 -4.57 -1.43
CA GLU A 55 -12.35 -5.34 -0.63
C GLU A 55 -12.15 -6.76 -1.16
N GLU A 56 -13.22 -7.40 -1.62
CA GLU A 56 -13.21 -8.78 -2.12
C GLU A 56 -12.52 -8.93 -3.48
N LEU A 57 -12.47 -7.85 -4.27
CA LEU A 57 -11.90 -7.86 -5.63
C LEU A 57 -10.45 -7.35 -5.66
N ARG A 58 -9.99 -6.73 -4.57
CA ARG A 58 -8.67 -6.06 -4.50
C ARG A 58 -7.53 -6.97 -4.92
N GLY A 59 -7.46 -8.18 -4.37
CA GLY A 59 -6.39 -9.14 -4.68
C GLY A 59 -6.35 -9.49 -6.17
N GLU A 60 -7.50 -9.71 -6.80
CA GLU A 60 -7.57 -10.05 -8.22
C GLU A 60 -7.19 -8.85 -9.10
N VAL A 61 -7.75 -7.67 -8.82
CA VAL A 61 -7.49 -6.45 -9.60
C VAL A 61 -6.02 -6.04 -9.50
N TRP A 62 -5.40 -6.10 -8.32
CA TRP A 62 -4.00 -5.72 -8.11
C TRP A 62 -3.02 -6.56 -8.93
N LYS A 63 -3.30 -7.86 -9.14
CA LYS A 63 -2.48 -8.71 -10.00
C LYS A 63 -2.37 -8.16 -11.43
N TYR A 64 -3.46 -7.65 -12.00
CA TYR A 64 -3.45 -7.02 -13.32
C TYR A 64 -2.80 -5.63 -13.30
N LEU A 65 -3.08 -4.83 -12.26
CA LEU A 65 -2.55 -3.46 -12.17
C LEU A 65 -1.04 -3.40 -11.97
N LEU A 66 -0.46 -4.38 -11.26
CA LEU A 66 0.99 -4.56 -11.09
C LEU A 66 1.65 -5.28 -12.29
N GLY A 67 0.86 -5.84 -13.20
CA GLY A 67 1.33 -6.58 -14.37
C GLY A 67 1.81 -8.00 -14.07
N VAL A 68 1.44 -8.56 -12.92
CA VAL A 68 1.67 -9.98 -12.59
C VAL A 68 0.80 -10.88 -13.47
N GLU A 69 -0.45 -10.46 -13.69
CA GLU A 69 -1.34 -11.07 -14.67
C GLU A 69 -1.39 -10.25 -15.96
N LYS A 70 -1.42 -10.95 -17.09
CA LYS A 70 -1.51 -10.34 -18.42
C LYS A 70 -2.96 -10.06 -18.78
N SER A 71 -3.17 -9.01 -19.58
CA SER A 71 -4.49 -8.68 -20.11
C SER A 71 -5.07 -9.78 -21.01
N ASP A 72 -4.22 -10.48 -21.77
CA ASP A 72 -4.60 -11.65 -22.55
C ASP A 72 -4.67 -12.90 -21.66
N ARG A 73 -5.87 -13.50 -21.60
CA ARG A 73 -6.18 -14.66 -20.77
C ARG A 73 -5.98 -16.00 -21.46
N SER A 74 -5.64 -16.01 -22.75
CA SER A 74 -5.50 -17.24 -23.56
C SER A 74 -4.53 -18.26 -22.95
N ASN A 75 -3.51 -17.77 -22.24
CA ASN A 75 -2.50 -18.59 -21.56
C ASN A 75 -2.51 -18.40 -20.03
N GLU A 76 -3.59 -17.88 -19.44
CA GLU A 76 -3.66 -17.56 -18.01
C GLU A 76 -3.41 -18.80 -17.14
N PHE A 77 -4.09 -19.91 -17.42
CA PHE A 77 -3.95 -21.15 -16.66
C PHE A 77 -2.50 -21.65 -16.65
N THR A 78 -1.87 -21.71 -17.82
CA THR A 78 -0.48 -22.16 -17.97
C THR A 78 0.48 -21.22 -17.24
N GLN A 79 0.28 -19.90 -17.33
CA GLN A 79 1.13 -18.91 -16.66
C GLN A 79 0.98 -18.94 -15.13
N ARG A 80 -0.26 -19.06 -14.63
CA ARG A 80 -0.54 -19.24 -13.19
C ARG A 80 0.13 -20.49 -12.66
N ARG A 81 -0.02 -21.61 -13.38
CA ARG A 81 0.61 -22.87 -13.01
C ARG A 81 2.14 -22.78 -13.00
N ALA A 82 2.74 -22.17 -14.02
CA ALA A 82 4.18 -21.98 -14.08
C ALA A 82 4.69 -21.13 -12.90
N ARG A 83 4.03 -20.01 -12.58
CA ARG A 83 4.40 -19.18 -11.41
C ARG A 83 4.26 -19.94 -10.09
N TYR A 84 3.19 -20.71 -9.92
CA TYR A 84 3.01 -21.56 -8.75
C TYR A 84 4.13 -22.60 -8.61
N GLU A 85 4.49 -23.29 -9.71
CA GLU A 85 5.57 -24.27 -9.74
C GLU A 85 6.92 -23.62 -9.42
N SER A 86 7.25 -22.48 -10.03
CA SER A 86 8.45 -21.71 -9.73
C SER A 86 8.51 -21.29 -8.27
N TYR A 87 7.43 -20.71 -7.72
CA TYR A 87 7.39 -20.31 -6.32
C TYR A 87 7.57 -21.49 -5.36
N ARG A 88 6.95 -22.64 -5.69
CA ARG A 88 7.05 -23.86 -4.88
C ARG A 88 8.49 -24.35 -4.77
N GLU A 89 9.29 -24.20 -5.84
CA GLU A 89 10.69 -24.65 -5.91
C GLU A 89 11.68 -23.71 -5.19
N ILE A 90 11.29 -22.46 -4.90
CA ILE A 90 12.14 -21.53 -4.17
C ILE A 90 12.38 -22.04 -2.74
N ASP A 91 13.64 -22.01 -2.31
CA ASP A 91 14.03 -22.25 -0.93
C ASP A 91 13.53 -21.12 -0.01
N LYS A 92 12.80 -21.50 1.03
CA LYS A 92 12.16 -20.59 2.00
C LYS A 92 12.82 -20.68 3.37
N GLU A 93 13.85 -21.51 3.53
CA GLU A 93 14.49 -21.72 4.81
C GLU A 93 15.50 -20.60 5.12
N ASN A 94 15.24 -19.87 6.21
CA ASN A 94 16.21 -18.96 6.79
C ASN A 94 15.90 -18.75 8.28
N VAL A 95 16.53 -19.53 9.15
CA VAL A 95 16.16 -19.59 10.58
C VAL A 95 16.23 -18.22 11.28
N GLU A 96 17.25 -17.40 10.98
CA GLU A 96 17.40 -16.07 11.58
C GLU A 96 16.36 -15.09 11.05
N VAL A 97 16.19 -15.02 9.73
CA VAL A 97 15.22 -14.10 9.10
C VAL A 97 13.80 -14.50 9.48
N SER A 98 13.45 -15.78 9.43
CA SER A 98 12.11 -16.27 9.80
C SER A 98 11.71 -15.84 11.22
N LYS A 99 12.62 -15.93 12.20
CA LYS A 99 12.33 -15.47 13.58
C LYS A 99 12.06 -13.97 13.63
N ARG A 100 12.84 -13.16 12.89
CA ARG A 100 12.68 -11.70 12.84
C ARG A 100 11.38 -11.31 12.13
N VAL A 101 11.07 -11.96 11.01
CA VAL A 101 9.82 -11.79 10.25
C VAL A 101 8.63 -12.14 11.12
N ARG A 102 8.63 -13.30 11.78
CA ARG A 102 7.56 -13.73 12.69
C ARG A 102 7.25 -12.71 13.77
N GLY A 103 8.31 -12.22 14.42
CA GLY A 103 8.17 -11.21 15.48
C GLY A 103 7.53 -9.91 14.98
N GLU A 104 7.93 -9.45 13.79
CA GLU A 104 7.37 -8.24 13.19
C GLU A 104 5.95 -8.45 12.65
N ALA A 105 5.67 -9.61 12.03
CA ALA A 105 4.33 -9.99 11.56
C ALA A 105 3.33 -10.04 12.72
N ASN A 106 3.71 -10.66 13.85
CA ASN A 106 2.87 -10.69 15.05
C ASN A 106 2.60 -9.27 15.59
N ARG A 107 3.63 -8.40 15.66
CA ARG A 107 3.44 -6.99 16.05
C ARG A 107 2.45 -6.28 15.11
N TYR A 108 2.55 -6.52 13.81
CA TYR A 108 1.64 -5.95 12.82
C TYR A 108 0.19 -6.42 13.01
N LEU A 109 -0.03 -7.73 13.18
CA LEU A 109 -1.36 -8.32 13.34
C LEU A 109 -2.08 -7.80 14.59
N VAL A 110 -1.37 -7.75 15.73
CA VAL A 110 -1.88 -7.20 16.99
C VAL A 110 -2.24 -5.72 16.83
N ARG A 111 -1.33 -4.92 16.26
CA ARG A 111 -1.53 -3.47 16.05
C ARG A 111 -2.76 -3.18 15.19
N THR A 112 -3.00 -4.00 14.18
CA THR A 112 -4.05 -3.76 13.18
C THR A 112 -5.40 -4.36 13.56
N LYS A 113 -5.49 -5.11 14.67
CA LYS A 113 -6.68 -5.85 15.10
C LYS A 113 -7.22 -6.76 13.98
N LYS A 114 -6.33 -7.25 13.12
CA LYS A 114 -6.67 -8.10 11.96
C LYS A 114 -6.64 -9.60 12.30
N GLU A 115 -6.46 -9.96 13.58
CA GLU A 115 -6.56 -11.33 14.08
C GLU A 115 -7.90 -12.00 13.73
N GLU A 116 -8.96 -11.22 13.54
CA GLU A 116 -10.28 -11.74 13.15
C GLU A 116 -10.42 -11.98 11.63
N LEU A 117 -9.59 -11.34 10.80
CA LEU A 117 -9.67 -11.41 9.33
C LEU A 117 -8.59 -12.31 8.71
N LEU A 118 -7.48 -12.49 9.42
CA LEU A 118 -6.41 -13.40 9.07
C LEU A 118 -6.20 -14.34 10.25
N ASP A 119 -6.14 -15.64 9.99
CA ASP A 119 -5.80 -16.61 11.02
C ASP A 119 -4.41 -16.29 11.61
N PRO A 120 -4.31 -15.89 12.89
CA PRO A 120 -3.04 -15.51 13.53
C PRO A 120 -2.01 -16.63 13.53
N HIS A 121 -2.44 -17.89 13.38
CA HIS A 121 -1.55 -19.03 13.32
C HIS A 121 -0.98 -19.27 11.92
N THR A 122 -1.73 -18.90 10.89
CA THR A 122 -1.33 -19.13 9.49
C THR A 122 -0.66 -17.90 8.87
N ALA A 123 -1.08 -16.68 9.22
CA ALA A 123 -0.58 -15.47 8.60
C ALA A 123 0.94 -15.25 8.79
N PRO A 124 1.54 -15.42 10.00
CA PRO A 124 2.99 -15.31 10.17
C PRO A 124 3.78 -16.28 9.29
N ALA A 125 3.27 -17.49 9.07
CA ALA A 125 3.92 -18.47 8.20
C ALA A 125 3.96 -18.01 6.73
N ILE A 126 2.89 -17.37 6.24
CA ILE A 126 2.85 -16.76 4.90
C ILE A 126 3.89 -15.65 4.78
N PHE A 127 4.00 -14.77 5.79
CA PHE A 127 5.03 -13.72 5.81
C PHE A 127 6.45 -14.32 5.76
N GLU A 128 6.72 -15.33 6.57
CA GLU A 128 8.00 -16.03 6.60
C GLU A 128 8.32 -16.65 5.22
N ALA A 129 7.38 -17.41 4.66
CA ALA A 129 7.54 -18.08 3.37
C ALA A 129 7.81 -17.09 2.23
N VAL A 130 7.03 -16.02 2.14
CA VAL A 130 7.15 -15.01 1.07
C VAL A 130 8.43 -14.19 1.20
N ILE A 131 8.75 -13.69 2.41
CA ILE A 131 9.91 -12.81 2.60
C ILE A 131 11.22 -13.60 2.53
N CYS A 132 11.28 -14.82 3.08
CA CYS A 132 12.46 -15.66 2.94
C CYS A 132 12.68 -16.09 1.50
N ALA A 133 11.63 -16.47 0.76
CA ALA A 133 11.73 -16.73 -0.68
C ALA A 133 12.34 -15.54 -1.42
N TYR A 134 11.81 -14.33 -1.18
CA TYR A 134 12.29 -13.13 -1.85
C TYR A 134 13.76 -12.84 -1.56
N LEU A 135 14.18 -12.90 -0.29
CA LEU A 135 15.55 -12.62 0.10
C LEU A 135 16.54 -13.68 -0.42
N ASN A 136 16.14 -14.95 -0.46
CA ASN A 136 16.96 -16.03 -1.03
C ASN A 136 17.10 -15.93 -2.56
N CYS A 137 16.10 -15.35 -3.25
CA CYS A 137 16.22 -15.00 -4.66
C CYS A 137 17.01 -13.69 -4.89
N ASN A 138 17.11 -12.83 -3.88
CA ASN A 138 17.71 -11.49 -3.95
C ASN A 138 18.79 -11.30 -2.88
N ASN A 139 19.88 -12.08 -2.95
CA ASN A 139 20.97 -12.11 -1.95
C ASN A 139 21.69 -10.77 -1.71
N HIS A 140 21.42 -9.74 -2.51
CA HIS A 140 21.97 -8.40 -2.33
C HIS A 140 21.09 -7.51 -1.43
N VAL A 141 19.90 -7.98 -1.03
CA VAL A 141 18.96 -7.27 -0.19
C VAL A 141 19.02 -7.81 1.24
N ASP A 142 19.29 -6.93 2.19
CA ASP A 142 19.24 -7.27 3.61
C ASP A 142 17.80 -7.23 4.14
N TYR A 143 17.50 -8.09 5.11
CA TYR A 143 16.23 -8.05 5.80
C TYR A 143 16.04 -6.72 6.56
N SER A 144 14.92 -6.06 6.26
CA SER A 144 14.38 -4.91 6.99
C SER A 144 12.99 -5.22 7.51
N PRO A 145 12.60 -4.77 8.72
CA PRO A 145 11.23 -4.89 9.21
C PRO A 145 10.20 -4.40 8.18
N ALA A 146 10.51 -3.33 7.45
CA ALA A 146 9.65 -2.71 6.45
C ALA A 146 9.10 -3.69 5.39
N LEU A 147 9.82 -4.78 5.10
CA LEU A 147 9.35 -5.82 4.18
C LEU A 147 8.04 -6.45 4.65
N VAL A 148 7.82 -6.58 5.97
CA VAL A 148 6.56 -7.08 6.54
C VAL A 148 5.42 -6.10 6.26
N GLN A 149 5.64 -4.80 6.45
CA GLN A 149 4.63 -3.77 6.19
C GLN A 149 4.28 -3.66 4.71
N ILE A 150 5.26 -3.85 3.82
CA ILE A 150 5.04 -3.86 2.36
C ILE A 150 4.33 -5.15 1.94
N CYS A 151 4.64 -6.29 2.56
CA CYS A 151 4.00 -7.59 2.26
C CYS A 151 2.55 -7.67 2.77
N ALA A 152 2.25 -7.02 3.91
CA ALA A 152 0.99 -7.21 4.62
C ALA A 152 -0.28 -6.88 3.80
N PRO A 153 -0.34 -5.81 2.99
CA PRO A 153 -1.47 -5.56 2.09
C PRO A 153 -1.80 -6.75 1.17
N PHE A 154 -0.79 -7.47 0.68
CA PHE A 154 -1.00 -8.64 -0.18
C PHE A 154 -1.50 -9.84 0.62
N VAL A 155 -0.90 -10.13 1.78
CA VAL A 155 -1.36 -11.21 2.68
C VAL A 155 -2.83 -11.02 3.09
N ILE A 156 -3.27 -9.77 3.28
CA ILE A 156 -4.65 -9.45 3.65
C ILE A 156 -5.63 -9.67 2.49
N THR A 157 -5.20 -9.47 1.25
CA THR A 157 -6.11 -9.35 0.10
C THR A 157 -6.10 -10.57 -0.82
N MET A 158 -5.09 -11.42 -0.72
CA MET A 158 -4.89 -12.55 -1.62
C MET A 158 -5.00 -13.88 -0.86
N LYS A 159 -5.63 -14.86 -1.50
CA LYS A 159 -5.85 -16.19 -0.90
C LYS A 159 -4.66 -17.13 -1.10
N ALA A 160 -3.95 -17.00 -2.23
CA ALA A 160 -2.87 -17.90 -2.60
C ALA A 160 -1.52 -17.29 -2.23
N GLU A 161 -0.69 -18.05 -1.52
CA GLU A 161 0.65 -17.61 -1.09
C GLU A 161 1.55 -17.22 -2.27
N TYR A 162 1.49 -17.94 -3.40
CA TYR A 162 2.27 -17.60 -4.58
C TYR A 162 1.82 -16.28 -5.24
N ASP A 163 0.53 -15.91 -5.15
CA ASP A 163 0.03 -14.62 -5.63
C ASP A 163 0.56 -13.48 -4.73
N VAL A 164 0.60 -13.71 -3.42
CA VAL A 164 1.23 -12.80 -2.44
C VAL A 164 2.69 -12.58 -2.82
N TYR A 165 3.45 -13.67 -3.05
CA TYR A 165 4.85 -13.60 -3.46
C TYR A 165 5.04 -12.81 -4.74
N SER A 166 4.33 -13.15 -5.83
CA SER A 166 4.54 -12.50 -7.13
C SER A 166 4.18 -11.01 -7.09
N CYS A 167 3.14 -10.61 -6.36
CA CYS A 167 2.79 -9.19 -6.23
C CYS A 167 3.76 -8.43 -5.31
N PHE A 168 4.20 -9.07 -4.22
CA PHE A 168 5.21 -8.52 -3.32
C PHE A 168 6.54 -8.30 -4.04
N GLU A 169 7.07 -9.33 -4.70
CA GLU A 169 8.30 -9.28 -5.51
C GLU A 169 8.21 -8.14 -6.54
N ARG A 170 7.11 -8.11 -7.31
CA ARG A 170 6.92 -7.07 -8.33
C ARG A 170 6.94 -5.66 -7.76
N LEU A 171 6.31 -5.43 -6.60
CA LEU A 171 6.34 -4.12 -5.95
C LEU A 171 7.73 -3.77 -5.42
N VAL A 172 8.41 -4.71 -4.76
CA VAL A 172 9.75 -4.45 -4.22
C VAL A 172 10.76 -4.19 -5.34
N ASP A 173 10.63 -4.85 -6.49
CA ASP A 173 11.47 -4.57 -7.67
C ASP A 173 11.26 -3.14 -8.17
N ILE A 174 10.00 -2.70 -8.34
CA ILE A 174 9.68 -1.32 -8.71
C ILE A 174 10.28 -0.32 -7.70
N LEU A 175 10.16 -0.62 -6.41
CA LEU A 175 10.74 0.22 -5.36
C LEU A 175 12.26 0.24 -5.43
N SER A 176 12.91 -0.89 -5.68
CA SER A 176 14.37 -1.03 -5.74
C SER A 176 14.95 -0.28 -6.94
N GLU A 177 14.31 -0.39 -8.12
CA GLU A 177 14.64 0.41 -9.31
C GLU A 177 14.58 1.91 -9.01
N SER A 178 13.56 2.34 -8.26
CA SER A 178 13.41 3.75 -7.83
C SER A 178 14.34 4.17 -6.68
N SER A 179 14.87 3.20 -5.93
CA SER A 179 15.57 3.41 -4.65
C SER A 179 17.09 3.29 -4.76
N LEU A 180 17.66 3.22 -5.98
CA LEU A 180 19.10 3.43 -6.17
C LEU A 180 19.52 4.67 -5.36
N ALA A 181 20.60 4.58 -4.58
CA ALA A 181 20.93 5.57 -3.54
C ALA A 181 20.93 7.03 -4.06
N SER A 182 21.33 7.23 -5.31
CA SER A 182 21.28 8.52 -6.01
C SER A 182 19.86 9.03 -6.23
N ASN A 183 18.87 8.16 -6.44
CA ASN A 183 17.46 8.50 -6.65
C ASN A 183 16.74 8.78 -5.33
N THR A 184 16.99 8.00 -4.27
CA THR A 184 16.34 8.23 -2.96
C THR A 184 16.73 9.58 -2.38
N ASN A 185 18.03 9.91 -2.35
CA ASN A 185 18.50 11.20 -1.85
C ASN A 185 17.96 12.37 -2.69
N LYS A 186 17.87 12.21 -4.02
CA LYS A 186 17.23 13.19 -4.90
C LYS A 186 15.75 13.36 -4.59
N ARG A 187 15.00 12.29 -4.36
CA ARG A 187 13.56 12.34 -4.01
C ARG A 187 13.35 13.00 -2.66
N VAL A 188 14.17 12.70 -1.66
CA VAL A 188 14.13 13.38 -0.35
C VAL A 188 14.44 14.87 -0.52
N ALA A 189 15.51 15.23 -1.24
CA ALA A 189 15.86 16.63 -1.49
C ALA A 189 14.75 17.39 -2.25
N GLN A 190 14.15 16.75 -3.26
CA GLN A 190 13.02 17.30 -4.00
C GLN A 190 11.80 17.51 -3.08
N PHE A 191 11.47 16.50 -2.26
CA PHE A 191 10.40 16.60 -1.27
C PHE A 191 10.65 17.76 -0.30
N LEU A 192 11.86 17.88 0.26
CA LEU A 192 12.23 18.98 1.15
C LEU A 192 12.10 20.35 0.46
N SER A 193 12.50 20.45 -0.81
CA SER A 193 12.34 21.68 -1.59
C SER A 193 10.87 22.05 -1.76
N TYR A 194 10.00 21.08 -2.05
CA TYR A 194 8.57 21.31 -2.18
C TYR A 194 7.92 21.63 -0.84
N PHE A 195 8.34 20.97 0.24
CA PHE A 195 7.82 21.23 1.58
C PHE A 195 8.10 22.66 2.01
N ARG A 196 9.35 23.14 1.87
CA ARG A 196 9.74 24.54 2.14
C ARG A 196 8.95 25.55 1.32
N THR A 197 8.62 25.22 0.07
CA THR A 197 7.99 26.17 -0.86
C THR A 197 6.46 26.23 -0.69
N LEU A 198 5.83 25.10 -0.36
CA LEU A 198 4.37 24.98 -0.34
C LEU A 198 3.78 25.09 1.07
N LEU A 199 4.52 24.67 2.09
CA LEU A 199 4.11 24.73 3.50
C LEU A 199 5.22 25.40 4.33
N PRO A 200 5.63 26.64 4.01
CA PRO A 200 6.76 27.30 4.67
C PRO A 200 6.54 27.47 6.17
N ASP A 201 5.32 27.77 6.60
CA ASP A 201 5.01 27.98 8.02
C ASP A 201 5.23 26.70 8.84
N LEU A 202 4.69 25.57 8.36
CA LEU A 202 4.89 24.27 8.99
C LEU A 202 6.34 23.80 8.93
N TYR A 203 7.04 24.09 7.82
CA TYR A 203 8.46 23.78 7.70
C TYR A 203 9.29 24.56 8.72
N ASN A 204 9.03 25.86 8.88
CA ASN A 204 9.72 26.70 9.85
C ASN A 204 9.42 26.24 11.28
N TYR A 205 8.17 25.86 11.56
CA TYR A 205 7.80 25.29 12.86
C TYR A 205 8.59 24.00 13.16
N PHE A 206 8.78 23.12 12.16
CA PHE A 206 9.62 21.93 12.33
C PHE A 206 11.09 22.27 12.62
N GLU A 207 11.63 23.32 12.00
CA GLU A 207 13.00 23.78 12.29
C GLU A 207 13.10 24.40 13.70
N GLU A 208 12.09 25.15 14.14
CA GLU A 208 12.01 25.71 15.49
C GLU A 208 11.92 24.62 16.56
N GLU A 209 11.18 23.54 16.28
CA GLU A 209 11.11 22.33 17.12
C GLU A 209 12.30 21.37 16.91
N GLU A 210 13.36 21.80 16.22
CA GLU A 210 14.59 21.03 15.96
C GLU A 210 14.34 19.62 15.33
N LEU A 211 13.31 19.50 14.48
CA LEU A 211 12.96 18.25 13.82
C LEU A 211 13.79 18.03 12.55
N ASP A 212 14.56 16.93 12.52
CA ASP A 212 15.17 16.47 11.29
C ASP A 212 14.11 15.89 10.33
N VAL A 213 13.70 16.71 9.36
CA VAL A 213 12.73 16.33 8.33
C VAL A 213 13.23 15.18 7.47
N GLY A 214 14.54 15.09 7.22
CA GLY A 214 15.13 14.04 6.40
C GLY A 214 15.01 12.64 7.03
N GLU A 215 15.13 12.57 8.36
CA GLU A 215 15.10 11.32 9.11
C GLU A 215 13.82 10.51 8.85
N TRP A 216 12.65 11.11 9.07
CA TRP A 216 11.36 10.43 8.89
C TRP A 216 10.88 10.42 7.44
N ALA A 217 11.15 11.48 6.65
CA ALA A 217 10.70 11.56 5.26
C ALA A 217 11.30 10.46 4.39
N SER A 218 12.54 10.05 4.69
CA SER A 218 13.18 8.91 4.03
C SER A 218 12.37 7.61 4.15
N SER A 219 11.74 7.37 5.31
CA SER A 219 10.91 6.20 5.57
C SER A 219 9.60 6.27 4.78
N TRP A 220 8.94 7.43 4.82
CA TRP A 220 7.68 7.67 4.08
C TRP A 220 7.88 7.38 2.59
N LEU A 221 8.91 8.00 1.99
CA LEU A 221 9.18 7.93 0.55
C LEU A 221 9.63 6.55 0.06
N ARG A 222 10.41 5.82 0.87
CA ARG A 222 10.95 4.50 0.51
C ARG A 222 9.93 3.39 0.66
N ASN A 223 9.08 3.46 1.69
CA ASN A 223 8.17 2.38 2.03
C ASN A 223 6.71 2.67 1.63
N LEU A 224 6.48 3.71 0.81
CA LEU A 224 5.15 4.15 0.37
C LEU A 224 4.15 4.33 1.52
N LEU A 225 4.64 4.87 2.65
CA LEU A 225 3.88 5.06 3.90
C LEU A 225 3.33 3.77 4.53
N ALA A 226 3.72 2.57 4.07
CA ALA A 226 3.17 1.31 4.56
C ALA A 226 3.46 1.07 6.06
N LYS A 227 4.51 1.71 6.60
CA LYS A 227 4.89 1.60 8.00
C LYS A 227 4.12 2.57 8.90
N GLU A 228 3.82 3.74 8.37
CA GLU A 228 3.29 4.89 9.11
C GLU A 228 1.76 4.99 9.05
N LEU A 229 1.13 4.62 7.92
CA LEU A 229 -0.32 4.68 7.76
C LEU A 229 -1.05 3.47 8.37
N PRO A 230 -2.30 3.65 8.85
CA PRO A 230 -3.17 2.53 9.17
C PRO A 230 -3.42 1.66 7.93
N THR A 231 -3.54 0.34 8.09
CA THR A 231 -3.70 -0.62 6.98
C THR A 231 -4.82 -0.27 6.02
N SER A 232 -5.98 0.17 6.52
CA SER A 232 -7.10 0.60 5.66
C SER A 232 -6.75 1.79 4.75
N CYS A 233 -5.87 2.68 5.21
CA CYS A 233 -5.36 3.79 4.41
C CYS A 233 -4.34 3.28 3.38
N VAL A 234 -3.43 2.38 3.75
CA VAL A 234 -2.48 1.76 2.82
C VAL A 234 -3.21 1.06 1.66
N LEU A 235 -4.21 0.24 1.97
CA LEU A 235 -5.04 -0.44 0.96
C LEU A 235 -5.71 0.55 0.00
N ALA A 236 -6.37 1.59 0.53
CA ALA A 236 -7.04 2.60 -0.29
C ALA A 236 -6.06 3.45 -1.12
N LEU A 237 -4.88 3.73 -0.59
CA LEU A 237 -3.83 4.45 -1.31
C LEU A 237 -3.28 3.61 -2.47
N TRP A 238 -3.03 2.33 -2.22
CA TRP A 238 -2.44 1.42 -3.19
C TRP A 238 -3.41 1.05 -4.32
N ASP A 239 -4.73 1.06 -4.07
CA ASP A 239 -5.74 0.99 -5.14
C ASP A 239 -5.49 2.07 -6.21
N VAL A 240 -5.17 3.30 -5.78
CA VAL A 240 -4.89 4.43 -6.69
C VAL A 240 -3.47 4.38 -7.24
N TYR A 241 -2.48 3.94 -6.46
CA TYR A 241 -1.09 3.81 -6.94
C TYR A 241 -0.98 2.78 -8.04
N PHE A 242 -1.53 1.59 -7.86
CA PHE A 242 -1.43 0.56 -8.90
C PHE A 242 -2.26 0.92 -10.13
N ALA A 243 -3.26 1.78 -10.00
CA ALA A 243 -4.02 2.32 -11.11
C ALA A 243 -3.25 3.34 -11.98
N GLN A 244 -2.17 3.96 -11.47
CA GLN A 244 -1.39 4.97 -12.19
C GLN A 244 0.04 4.47 -12.47
N PRO A 245 0.61 4.70 -13.66
CA PRO A 245 1.92 4.17 -14.01
C PRO A 245 3.09 4.87 -13.29
N ASP A 246 2.92 6.14 -12.91
CA ASP A 246 3.95 7.02 -12.34
C ASP A 246 3.73 7.27 -10.83
N PHE A 247 3.23 6.27 -10.11
CA PHE A 247 2.88 6.44 -8.69
C PHE A 247 4.10 6.75 -7.81
N ILE A 248 5.30 6.34 -8.22
CA ILE A 248 6.55 6.62 -7.51
C ILE A 248 6.89 8.11 -7.58
N GLU A 249 6.79 8.72 -8.77
CA GLU A 249 6.99 10.14 -9.00
C GLU A 249 5.86 10.97 -8.40
N PHE A 250 4.65 10.41 -8.34
CA PHE A 250 3.51 11.04 -7.69
C PHE A 250 3.59 11.05 -6.16
N HIS A 251 4.25 10.04 -5.58
CA HIS A 251 4.26 9.81 -4.13
C HIS A 251 4.68 11.01 -3.26
N PRO A 252 5.72 11.82 -3.60
CA PRO A 252 6.08 12.99 -2.80
C PRO A 252 4.93 13.99 -2.62
N PHE A 253 4.04 14.13 -3.62
CA PHE A 253 2.87 15.01 -3.53
C PHE A 253 1.82 14.45 -2.56
N VAL A 254 1.71 13.13 -2.44
CA VAL A 254 0.87 12.49 -1.41
C VAL A 254 1.42 12.77 -0.02
N CYS A 255 2.73 12.65 0.18
CA CYS A 255 3.37 13.00 1.45
C CYS A 255 3.10 14.46 1.85
N LEU A 256 3.20 15.40 0.88
CA LEU A 256 2.88 16.81 1.11
C LEU A 256 1.40 17.03 1.41
N ALA A 257 0.50 16.35 0.71
CA ALA A 257 -0.93 16.44 0.98
C ALA A 257 -1.28 15.94 2.39
N ILE A 258 -0.60 14.91 2.89
CA ILE A 258 -0.75 14.44 4.27
C ILE A 258 -0.29 15.51 5.26
N LEU A 259 0.89 16.11 5.05
CA LEU A 259 1.37 17.19 5.90
C LEU A 259 0.41 18.39 5.89
N GLN A 260 -0.08 18.78 4.72
CA GLN A 260 -1.06 19.85 4.59
C GLN A 260 -2.37 19.52 5.31
N HIS A 261 -2.82 18.28 5.25
CA HIS A 261 -4.02 17.82 5.95
C HIS A 261 -3.84 17.85 7.49
N LEU A 262 -2.64 17.57 7.97
CA LEU A 262 -2.32 17.51 9.40
C LEU A 262 -1.73 18.81 9.96
N LYS A 263 -1.56 19.85 9.12
CA LYS A 263 -0.85 21.08 9.46
C LYS A 263 -1.27 21.66 10.82
N ASP A 264 -2.57 21.96 10.96
CA ASP A 264 -3.09 22.60 12.17
C ASP A 264 -2.86 21.72 13.40
N SER A 265 -3.05 20.41 13.27
CA SER A 265 -2.78 19.47 14.38
C SER A 265 -1.31 19.28 14.71
N LEU A 266 -0.40 19.53 13.75
CA LEU A 266 1.03 19.41 13.97
C LEU A 266 1.60 20.67 14.61
N GLU A 267 1.06 21.85 14.27
CA GLU A 267 1.46 23.15 14.85
C GLU A 267 1.03 23.32 16.32
N ASP A 268 0.11 22.47 16.80
CA ASP A 268 -0.35 22.44 18.20
C ASP A 268 0.46 21.47 19.10
N LEU A 269 1.46 20.77 18.55
CA LEU A 269 2.17 19.67 19.24
C LEU A 269 3.65 20.00 19.48
N GLU A 270 4.20 19.52 20.58
CA GLU A 270 5.65 19.62 20.83
C GLU A 270 6.43 18.60 19.99
N GLN A 271 7.75 18.82 19.81
CA GLN A 271 8.67 17.97 19.06
C GLN A 271 8.42 16.45 19.23
N SER A 272 8.31 15.96 20.47
CA SER A 272 8.16 14.52 20.74
C SER A 272 6.83 13.94 20.25
N GLU A 273 5.77 14.75 20.30
CA GLU A 273 4.43 14.38 19.87
C GLU A 273 4.32 14.44 18.35
N ILE A 274 4.94 15.44 17.72
CA ILE A 274 5.08 15.51 16.26
C ILE A 274 5.77 14.24 15.75
N ARG A 275 6.92 13.87 16.33
CA ARG A 275 7.64 12.64 15.94
C ARG A 275 6.77 11.39 16.10
N SER A 276 6.04 11.28 17.22
CA SER A 276 5.13 10.17 17.47
C SER A 276 4.02 10.09 16.41
N MET A 277 3.44 11.23 16.01
CA MET A 277 2.41 11.31 14.98
C MET A 277 2.96 11.00 13.58
N LEU A 278 4.13 11.51 13.22
CA LEU A 278 4.74 11.26 11.90
C LEU A 278 5.16 9.79 11.72
N LEU A 279 5.51 9.09 12.82
CA LEU A 279 5.80 7.66 12.81
C LEU A 279 4.54 6.78 12.82
N ARG A 280 3.38 7.33 13.22
CA ARG A 280 2.09 6.64 13.33
C ARG A 280 0.95 7.58 12.96
N LEU A 281 0.73 7.71 11.65
CA LEU A 281 -0.26 8.63 11.11
C LEU A 281 -1.69 8.23 11.50
N PRO A 282 -2.59 9.20 11.72
CA PRO A 282 -3.99 8.92 12.00
C PRO A 282 -4.72 8.37 10.77
N LYS A 283 -5.89 7.79 10.99
CA LYS A 283 -6.77 7.36 9.88
C LYS A 283 -7.29 8.59 9.15
N MET A 284 -7.18 8.58 7.82
CA MET A 284 -7.61 9.68 6.96
C MET A 284 -8.31 9.16 5.70
N ASN A 285 -9.03 10.03 5.00
CA ASN A 285 -9.67 9.67 3.74
C ASN A 285 -8.65 9.76 2.59
N MET A 286 -8.08 8.62 2.21
CA MET A 286 -7.01 8.60 1.20
C MET A 286 -7.42 9.11 -0.18
N LEU A 287 -8.68 8.97 -0.59
CA LEU A 287 -9.14 9.52 -1.87
C LEU A 287 -9.11 11.06 -1.86
N ARG A 288 -9.43 11.68 -0.72
CA ARG A 288 -9.30 13.15 -0.55
C ARG A 288 -7.83 13.56 -0.56
N ILE A 289 -6.96 12.84 0.15
CA ILE A 289 -5.51 13.10 0.17
C ILE A 289 -4.93 12.99 -1.24
N VAL A 290 -5.28 11.94 -1.99
CA VAL A 290 -4.84 11.77 -3.38
C VAL A 290 -5.35 12.90 -4.28
N SER A 291 -6.60 13.33 -4.12
CA SER A 291 -7.13 14.48 -4.86
C SER A 291 -6.36 15.77 -4.55
N GLN A 292 -6.01 16.02 -3.28
CA GLN A 292 -5.17 17.15 -2.89
C GLN A 292 -3.77 17.04 -3.49
N ALA A 293 -3.17 15.85 -3.47
CA ALA A 293 -1.86 15.59 -4.08
C ALA A 293 -1.84 15.88 -5.58
N HIS A 294 -2.91 15.56 -6.32
CA HIS A 294 -3.04 15.96 -7.73
C HIS A 294 -3.05 17.48 -7.92
N ASN A 295 -3.75 18.23 -7.05
CA ASN A 295 -3.75 19.68 -7.09
C ASN A 295 -2.35 20.26 -6.82
N ILE A 296 -1.66 19.74 -5.79
CA ILE A 296 -0.29 20.13 -5.45
C ILE A 296 0.66 19.89 -6.63
N ARG A 297 0.56 18.72 -7.28
CA ARG A 297 1.37 18.41 -8.47
C ARG A 297 1.12 19.40 -9.60
N SER A 298 -0.14 19.71 -9.89
CA SER A 298 -0.51 20.68 -10.94
C SER A 298 0.02 22.08 -10.64
N GLU A 299 -0.03 22.50 -9.38
CA GLU A 299 0.48 23.79 -8.93
C GLU A 299 2.00 23.90 -9.14
N ILE A 300 2.75 22.89 -8.70
CA ILE A 300 4.21 22.83 -8.90
C ILE A 300 4.55 22.83 -10.39
N GLN A 301 3.86 22.04 -11.21
CA GLN A 301 4.09 22.00 -12.65
C GLN A 301 3.83 23.35 -13.32
N THR A 302 2.85 24.12 -12.84
CA THR A 302 2.59 25.46 -13.35
C THR A 302 3.69 26.45 -12.97
N ARG A 303 4.14 26.41 -11.70
CA ARG A 303 5.19 27.28 -11.15
C ARG A 303 6.56 27.05 -11.80
N TYR A 304 6.95 25.79 -12.02
CA TYR A 304 8.26 25.42 -12.58
C TYR A 304 8.24 25.12 -14.09
N GLY A 305 7.07 24.91 -14.70
CA GLY A 305 6.92 24.79 -16.15
C GLY A 305 7.00 26.14 -16.87
N SER A 306 6.61 27.23 -16.20
CA SER A 306 6.66 28.58 -16.77
C SER A 306 8.08 29.15 -16.88
N THR A 307 9.03 28.67 -16.07
CA THR A 307 10.43 29.14 -16.08
C THR A 307 11.28 28.52 -17.20
N ALA A 308 10.82 27.45 -17.85
CA ALA A 308 11.51 26.85 -19.01
C ALA A 308 11.19 27.57 -20.34
N ALA A 309 10.09 28.33 -20.41
CA ALA A 309 9.63 29.01 -21.63
C ALA A 309 10.26 30.40 -21.85
N SER A 310 11.13 30.87 -20.93
CA SER A 310 11.66 32.24 -20.95
C SER A 310 13.18 32.34 -21.10
N ARG A 311 13.85 31.33 -21.66
CA ARG A 311 15.24 31.47 -22.13
C ARG A 311 15.24 31.69 -23.65
N PRO A 312 15.45 32.93 -24.14
CA PRO A 312 15.77 33.14 -25.55
C PRO A 312 17.15 32.55 -25.85
N LEU A 313 17.25 31.99 -27.07
CA LEU A 313 18.47 31.45 -27.69
C LEU A 313 19.61 32.48 -27.69
#